data_AF-A0A4Z0LU45-F1
#
_entry.id   AF-A0A4Z0LU45-F1
#
_cell.length_a   1.000
_cell.length_b   1.000
_cell.length_c   1.000
_cell.angle_alpha   90.00
_cell.angle_beta   90.00
_cell.angle_gamma   90.00
#
_symmetry.space_group_name_H-M   'P 1'
#
loop_
_entity.id
_entity.type
_entity.pdbx_description
1 polymer ?
#
loop_
_entity_poly.entity_id
_entity_poly.type
_entity_poly.pdbx_seq_one_letter_code
_entity_poly.pdbx_strand_id
1 'polypeptide(L)' 'MALEKYPCVHAAYYANYECEHHPNLLECPDVLLYYDGEGYALPVRDGGPSVVYIKYCPWCATKL' A
#
# COMPACT_ATOMS: atom_id res chain seq x y z
N MET A 1 -17.40 -2.51 -6.94
CA MET A 1 -16.07 -2.59 -6.30
C MET A 1 -15.23 -3.55 -7.11
N ALA A 2 -14.26 -3.05 -7.88
CA ALA A 2 -13.49 -3.88 -8.80
C ALA A 2 -12.45 -4.71 -8.04
N LEU A 3 -12.90 -5.78 -7.37
CA LEU A 3 -12.03 -6.85 -6.88
C LEU A 3 -11.31 -7.57 -8.03
N GLU A 4 -11.80 -7.45 -9.26
CA GLU A 4 -11.21 -8.10 -10.43
C GLU A 4 -9.77 -7.62 -10.75
N LYS A 5 -9.40 -6.41 -10.32
CA LYS A 5 -8.05 -5.83 -10.53
C LYS A 5 -7.07 -6.11 -9.39
N TYR A 6 -7.55 -6.50 -8.21
CA TYR A 6 -6.74 -6.58 -7.00
C TYR A 6 -6.88 -7.94 -6.33
N PRO A 7 -5.82 -8.49 -5.71
CA PRO A 7 -5.86 -9.84 -5.16
C PRO A 7 -6.82 -10.00 -3.96
N CYS A 8 -7.19 -8.92 -3.28
CA CYS A 8 -8.16 -8.93 -2.19
C CYS A 8 -8.71 -7.52 -1.92
N VAL A 9 -9.72 -7.45 -1.04
CA VAL A 9 -10.35 -6.18 -0.62
C VAL A 9 -9.37 -5.22 0.04
N HIS A 10 -8.37 -5.71 0.77
CA HIS A 10 -7.40 -4.86 1.47
C HIS A 10 -6.40 -4.21 0.51
N ALA A 11 -5.89 -4.96 -0.47
CA ALA A 11 -5.06 -4.40 -1.52
C ALA A 11 -5.82 -3.37 -2.36
N ALA A 12 -7.10 -3.67 -2.69
CA ALA A 12 -7.96 -2.72 -3.39
C ALA A 12 -8.19 -1.43 -2.60
N TYR A 13 -8.40 -1.54 -1.28
CA TYR A 13 -8.55 -0.38 -0.39
C TYR A 13 -7.33 0.53 -0.47
N TYR A 14 -6.13 0.00 -0.21
CA TYR A 14 -4.91 0.81 -0.20
C TYR A 14 -4.52 1.35 -1.57
N ALA A 15 -4.82 0.62 -2.66
CA ALA A 15 -4.58 1.11 -4.01
C ALA A 15 -5.44 2.32 -4.39
N ASN A 16 -6.53 2.58 -3.67
CA ASN A 16 -7.41 3.73 -3.87
C ASN A 16 -7.45 4.64 -2.62
N TYR A 17 -6.54 4.42 -1.66
CA TYR A 17 -6.52 5.18 -0.43
C TYR A 17 -5.85 6.53 -0.68
N GLU A 18 -6.55 7.59 -0.30
CA GLU A 18 -6.04 8.95 -0.28
C GLU A 18 -6.12 9.47 1.16
N CYS A 19 -5.12 10.23 1.59
CA CYS A 19 -5.13 10.86 2.91
C CYS A 19 -5.42 12.34 2.77
N GLU A 20 -6.48 12.82 3.42
CA GLU A 20 -6.84 14.24 3.41
C GLU A 20 -5.89 15.11 4.23
N HIS A 21 -5.15 14.51 5.16
CA HIS A 21 -4.27 15.23 6.10
C HIS A 21 -2.81 15.30 5.65
N HIS A 22 -2.36 14.36 4.82
CA HIS A 22 -0.95 14.26 4.44
C HIS A 22 -0.83 14.31 2.92
N PRO A 23 -0.11 15.31 2.34
CA PRO A 23 0.09 15.38 0.90
C PRO A 23 0.93 14.22 0.38
N ASN A 24 1.83 13.68 1.23
CA ASN A 24 2.59 12.48 0.94
C ASN A 24 2.01 11.29 1.71
N LEU A 25 1.55 10.28 0.98
CA LEU A 25 1.01 9.05 1.57
C LEU A 25 2.03 8.30 2.44
N LEU A 26 3.33 8.44 2.18
CA LEU A 26 4.35 7.82 3.02
C LEU A 26 4.43 8.43 4.43
N GLU A 27 3.98 9.67 4.61
CA GLU A 27 3.91 10.32 5.93
C GLU A 27 2.64 9.93 6.72
N CYS A 28 1.62 9.38 6.05
CA CYS A 28 0.38 8.99 6.70
C CYS A 28 0.57 7.67 7.47
N PRO A 29 0.34 7.62 8.80
CA PRO A 29 0.53 6.42 9.61
C PRO A 29 -0.43 5.28 9.24
N ASP A 30 -1.58 5.61 8.63
CA ASP A 30 -2.63 4.65 8.27
C ASP A 30 -2.38 3.93 6.93
N VAL A 31 -1.40 4.38 6.15
CA VAL A 31 -1.01 3.72 4.89
C VAL A 31 -0.18 2.49 5.22
N LEU A 32 -0.72 1.29 4.97
CA LEU A 32 0.01 0.03 5.18
C LEU A 32 0.57 -0.56 3.89
N LEU A 33 0.00 -0.22 2.75
CA LEU A 33 0.47 -0.64 1.43
C LEU A 33 0.56 0.58 0.52
N TYR A 34 1.69 0.74 -0.14
CA TYR A 34 2.01 1.85 -1.02
C TYR A 34 2.47 1.33 -2.38
N TYR A 35 2.15 2.03 -3.46
CA TYR A 35 2.62 1.72 -4.81
C TYR A 35 3.30 2.94 -5.38
N ASP A 36 4.56 2.81 -5.79
CA ASP A 36 5.40 3.90 -6.30
C ASP A 36 5.51 3.93 -7.83
N GLY A 37 4.84 3.01 -8.53
CA GLY A 37 4.97 2.82 -9.98
C GLY A 37 5.88 1.65 -10.36
N GLU A 38 6.82 1.26 -9.50
CA GLU A 38 7.72 0.11 -9.73
C GLU A 38 7.19 -1.15 -9.05
N GLY A 39 6.59 -1.01 -7.87
CA GLY A 39 6.06 -2.14 -7.13
C GLY A 39 5.27 -1.75 -5.90
N TYR A 40 4.66 -2.75 -5.29
CA TYR A 40 4.02 -2.58 -4.00
C TYR A 40 5.05 -2.68 -2.89
N ALA A 41 4.95 -1.79 -1.91
CA ALA A 41 5.83 -1.72 -0.78
C ALA A 41 5.05 -1.48 0.52
N LEU A 42 5.62 -1.95 1.63
CA LEU A 42 5.17 -1.65 2.97
C LEU A 42 5.97 -0.45 3.49
N PRO A 43 5.31 0.67 3.83
CA PRO A 43 5.99 1.78 4.47
C PRO A 43 6.56 1.39 5.84
N VAL A 44 7.79 1.83 6.13
CA VAL A 44 8.46 1.66 7.42
C VAL A 44 8.27 2.94 8.23
N ARG A 45 7.87 2.81 9.49
CA ARG A 45 7.60 3.93 10.39
C ARG A 45 8.81 4.21 11.28
N ASP A 46 9.95 4.45 10.65
CA ASP A 46 11.25 4.72 11.31
C ASP A 46 11.54 6.24 11.48
N GLY A 47 10.59 7.10 11.11
CA GLY A 47 10.76 8.55 11.07
C GLY A 47 11.21 9.10 9.72
N GLY A 48 11.33 8.25 8.68
CA GLY A 48 11.59 8.64 7.30
C GLY A 48 10.62 8.00 6.29
N PRO A 49 10.82 8.23 4.98
CA PRO A 49 10.00 7.67 3.90
C PRO A 49 10.45 6.26 3.49
N SER A 50 11.08 5.51 4.40
CA SER A 50 11.59 4.16 4.15
C SER A 50 10.47 3.20 3.75
N VAL A 51 10.73 2.27 2.83
CA VAL A 51 9.77 1.24 2.41
C VAL A 51 10.44 -0.11 2.22
N VAL A 52 9.66 -1.19 2.31
CA VAL A 52 10.09 -2.56 1.99
C VAL A 52 9.23 -3.09 0.85
N TYR A 53 9.84 -3.38 -0.31
CA TYR A 53 9.11 -3.96 -1.43
C TYR A 53 8.66 -5.39 -1.14
N ILE A 54 7.43 -5.70 -1.58
CA ILE A 54 6.83 -7.02 -1.43
C ILE A 54 6.36 -7.56 -2.77
N LYS A 55 6.35 -8.88 -2.90
CA LYS A 55 5.89 -9.60 -4.10
C LYS A 55 4.55 -10.32 -3.93
N TYR A 56 4.07 -10.38 -2.69
CA TYR A 56 2.85 -11.09 -2.33
C TYR A 56 2.04 -10.23 -1.37
N CYS A 57 0.72 -10.26 -1.53
CA CYS A 57 -0.21 -9.52 -0.69
C CYS A 57 -0.10 -9.99 0.77
N PRO A 58 0.07 -9.08 1.75
CA PRO A 58 0.25 -9.47 3.14
C PRO A 58 -1.02 -10.07 3.77
N TRP A 59 -2.18 -9.89 3.14
CA TRP A 59 -3.47 -10.38 3.66
C TRP A 59 -3.90 -11.72 3.07
N CYS A 60 -3.71 -11.95 1.77
CA CYS A 60 -4.18 -13.19 1.11
C CYS A 60 -3.06 -14.03 0.48
N ALA A 61 -1.80 -13.58 0.57
CA ALA A 61 -0.63 -14.24 -0.02
C ALA A 61 -0.67 -14.44 -1.55
N THR A 62 -1.65 -13.89 -2.27
CA THR A 62 -1.65 -13.85 -3.74
C THR A 62 -0.53 -12.95 -4.23
N LYS A 63 0.10 -13.32 -5.35
CA LYS A 63 1.15 -12.53 -6.00
C LYS A 63 0.59 -11.16 -6.46
N LEU A 64 1.36 -10.10 -6.21
CA LEU A 64 1.04 -8.71 -6.57
C LEU A 64 1.58 -8.33 -7.96
#